data_AF-V9LGD7-F1
#
_entry.id   AF-V9LGD7-F1
#
_cell.length_a   1.000
_cell.length_b   1.000
_cell.length_c   1.000
_cell.angle_alpha   90.00
_cell.angle_beta   90.00
_cell.angle_gamma   90.00
#
_symmetry.space_group_name_H-M   'P 1'
#
loop_
_entity.id
_entity.type
_entity.pdbx_description
1 polymer ?
#
loop_
_entity_poly.entity_id
_entity_poly.type
_entity_poly.pdbx_seq_one_letter_code
_entity_poly.pdbx_strand_id
1 'polypeptide(L)'
;MATRRLTDAFVLMRNNAIQTRHLLAEQELDEIADDRMALVSGISLDPEAAIAVTKRLPPKWVDGVEQIQFDITRIKQKMKELASLHDKYLNRPTLDDSSEEEHAIEITTQEITQMFHRCQRAVQTLQSRWRSCTEQEERVLRNVVSSLAQSLQDQSTQFRHAQSSYLKRMKNREERSKHFFDTSVPLMDDGE
;
A
#
# COMPACT_ATOMS: atom_id res chain seq x y z
N MET A 1 -27.77 7.23 -13.75
CA MET A 1 -28.25 8.00 -12.59
C MET A 1 -27.48 9.31 -12.55
N ALA A 2 -28.15 10.47 -12.54
CA ALA A 2 -27.51 11.76 -12.36
C ALA A 2 -27.31 12.04 -10.87
N THR A 3 -26.17 12.59 -10.45
CA THR A 3 -25.89 13.00 -9.07
C THR A 3 -25.69 14.51 -8.99
N ARG A 4 -26.18 15.15 -7.93
CA ARG A 4 -25.99 16.59 -7.65
C ARG A 4 -25.10 16.76 -6.42
N ARG A 5 -24.06 17.57 -6.52
CA ARG A 5 -23.21 17.93 -5.38
C ARG A 5 -23.77 19.16 -4.68
N LEU A 6 -24.01 19.06 -3.37
CA LEU A 6 -24.53 20.14 -2.51
C LEU A 6 -23.48 20.68 -1.53
N THR A 7 -22.23 20.22 -1.65
CA THR A 7 -21.15 20.56 -0.72
C THR A 7 -20.95 22.07 -0.61
N ASP A 8 -20.92 22.79 -1.74
CA ASP A 8 -20.67 24.24 -1.74
C ASP A 8 -21.82 25.02 -1.10
N ALA A 9 -23.07 24.63 -1.40
CA ALA A 9 -24.26 25.21 -0.79
C ALA A 9 -24.29 24.97 0.73
N PHE A 10 -23.93 23.76 1.16
CA PHE A 10 -23.82 23.42 2.57
C PHE A 10 -22.73 24.24 3.28
N VAL A 11 -21.54 24.36 2.69
CA VAL A 11 -20.42 25.13 3.26
C VAL A 11 -20.78 26.61 3.38
N LEU A 12 -21.43 27.18 2.36
CA LEU A 12 -21.92 28.56 2.38
C LEU A 12 -22.90 28.78 3.54
N MET A 13 -23.94 27.94 3.65
CA MET A 13 -24.95 28.05 4.71
C MET A 13 -24.33 27.86 6.10
N ARG A 14 -23.42 26.88 6.26
CA ARG A 14 -22.69 26.65 7.51
C ARG A 14 -21.88 27.88 7.93
N ASN A 15 -21.10 28.44 7.00
CA ASN A 15 -20.25 29.59 7.27
C ASN A 15 -21.10 30.83 7.59
N ASN A 16 -22.19 31.06 6.85
CA ASN A 16 -23.10 32.16 7.08
C ASN A 16 -23.83 32.05 8.45
N ALA A 17 -24.25 30.85 8.84
CA ALA A 17 -24.85 30.60 10.16
C ALA A 17 -23.84 30.78 11.31
N ILE A 18 -22.56 30.44 11.09
CA ILE A 18 -21.48 30.72 12.05
C ILE A 18 -21.28 32.23 12.20
N GLN A 19 -21.17 32.97 11.10
CA GLN A 19 -21.02 34.43 11.10
C GLN A 19 -22.19 35.13 11.78
N THR A 20 -23.42 34.69 11.50
CA THR A 20 -24.63 35.26 12.11
C THR A 20 -24.66 35.03 13.62
N ARG A 21 -24.25 33.85 14.09
CA ARG A 21 -24.12 33.58 15.53
C ARG A 21 -23.04 34.43 16.20
N HIS A 22 -21.92 34.67 15.52
CA HIS A 22 -20.86 35.54 16.04
C HIS A 22 -21.34 36.98 16.20
N LEU A 23 -22.00 37.52 15.17
CA LEU A 23 -22.54 38.88 15.19
C LEU A 23 -23.55 39.08 16.32
N LEU A 24 -24.47 38.12 16.51
CA LEU A 24 -25.44 38.16 17.60
C LEU A 24 -24.78 38.07 18.97
N ALA A 25 -23.75 37.21 19.12
CA ALA A 25 -23.00 37.10 20.36
C ALA A 25 -22.19 38.36 20.67
N GLU A 26 -21.58 39.01 19.67
CA GLU A 26 -20.91 40.31 19.83
C GLU A 26 -21.88 41.40 20.27
N GLN A 27 -23.08 41.42 19.68
CA GLN A 27 -24.12 42.40 20.02
C GLN A 27 -24.66 42.19 21.45
N GLU A 28 -24.81 40.94 21.89
CA GLU A 28 -25.17 40.59 23.27
C GLU A 28 -24.03 40.91 24.26
N LEU A 29 -22.77 40.77 23.83
CA LEU A 29 -21.60 41.11 24.65
C LEU A 29 -21.44 42.64 24.81
N ASP A 30 -21.73 43.42 23.78
CA ASP A 30 -21.73 44.90 23.82
C ASP A 30 -22.83 45.45 24.75
N GLU A 31 -23.96 44.74 24.89
CA GLU A 31 -25.02 45.08 25.86
C GLU A 31 -24.70 44.64 27.31
N ILE A 32 -23.83 43.64 27.50
CA ILE A 32 -23.50 43.02 28.80
C ILE A 32 -22.08 43.40 29.30
N ALA A 33 -21.33 44.24 28.57
CA ALA A 33 -19.96 44.64 28.89
C ALA A 33 -19.85 45.48 30.19
N ASP A 34 -19.92 44.80 31.35
CA ASP A 34 -19.20 45.19 32.56
C ASP A 34 -17.79 44.57 32.46
N ASP A 35 -16.75 45.41 32.60
CA ASP A 35 -15.33 45.11 32.36
C ASP A 35 -14.77 43.88 33.13
N ARG A 36 -15.58 43.26 34.02
CA ARG A 36 -15.22 42.09 34.83
C ARG A 36 -15.45 40.74 34.14
N MET A 37 -16.22 40.66 33.05
CA MET A 37 -16.49 39.39 32.35
C MET A 37 -15.54 39.08 31.17
N ALA A 38 -14.74 40.05 30.73
CA ALA A 38 -13.82 39.91 29.59
C ALA A 38 -12.67 38.90 29.80
N LEU A 39 -12.46 38.41 31.02
CA LEU A 39 -11.40 37.45 31.36
C LEU A 39 -11.87 35.99 31.44
N VAL A 40 -13.16 35.72 31.24
CA VAL A 40 -13.73 34.35 31.32
C VAL A 40 -13.97 33.71 29.95
N SER A 41 -13.84 34.45 28.85
CA SER A 41 -13.90 33.93 27.47
C SER A 41 -12.62 33.19 27.04
N GLY A 42 -12.07 32.35 27.94
CA GLY A 42 -11.04 31.35 27.62
C GLY A 42 -11.56 30.16 26.80
N ILE A 43 -12.87 30.13 26.50
CA ILE A 43 -13.41 29.28 25.44
C ILE A 43 -13.35 30.11 24.17
N SER A 44 -12.21 30.02 23.49
CA SER A 44 -12.04 30.49 22.11
C SER A 44 -13.31 30.25 21.29
N LEU A 45 -14.02 31.32 20.90
CA LEU A 45 -15.17 31.27 19.98
C LEU A 45 -14.77 30.92 18.55
N ASP A 46 -13.47 30.70 18.28
CA ASP A 46 -12.98 30.18 17.01
C ASP A 46 -13.55 28.78 16.74
N PRO A 47 -14.38 28.61 15.70
CA PRO A 47 -14.88 27.30 15.28
C PRO A 47 -13.74 26.33 14.91
N GLU A 48 -12.57 26.84 14.54
CA GLU A 48 -11.39 26.02 14.24
C GLU A 48 -10.74 25.47 15.52
N ALA A 49 -10.86 26.17 16.64
CA ALA A 49 -10.50 25.67 17.97
C ALA A 49 -11.48 24.60 18.48
N ALA A 50 -12.78 24.69 18.16
CA ALA A 50 -13.75 23.65 18.50
C ALA A 50 -13.51 22.34 17.70
N ILE A 51 -13.02 22.44 16.46
CA ILE A 51 -12.58 21.29 15.65
C ILE A 51 -11.32 20.65 16.27
N ALA A 52 -10.49 21.41 16.98
CA ALA A 52 -9.33 20.88 17.68
C ALA A 52 -9.69 19.99 18.89
N VAL A 53 -10.85 20.20 19.53
CA VAL A 53 -11.28 19.47 20.74
C VAL A 53 -11.76 18.04 20.46
N THR A 54 -12.07 17.69 19.20
CA THR A 54 -12.54 16.34 18.84
C THR A 54 -11.48 15.44 18.22
N LYS A 55 -10.20 15.85 18.18
CA LYS A 55 -9.11 14.99 17.68
C LYS A 55 -8.80 13.85 18.65
N ARG A 56 -9.67 12.84 18.68
CA ARG A 56 -9.33 11.53 19.26
C ARG A 56 -8.14 10.99 18.47
N LEU A 57 -7.09 10.57 19.18
CA LEU A 57 -5.96 9.92 18.54
C LEU A 57 -6.47 8.71 17.74
N PRO A 58 -5.88 8.45 16.55
CA PRO A 58 -6.24 7.26 15.78
C PRO A 58 -6.00 6.01 16.65
N PRO A 59 -6.79 4.95 16.45
CA PRO A 59 -6.58 3.70 17.16
C PRO A 59 -5.14 3.20 16.99
N LYS A 60 -4.53 2.66 18.05
CA LYS A 60 -3.13 2.19 18.07
C LYS A 60 -2.80 1.08 17.06
N TRP A 61 -3.81 0.49 16.42
CA TRP A 61 -3.63 -0.51 15.37
C TRP A 61 -3.44 0.12 13.98
N VAL A 62 -3.75 1.41 13.81
CA VAL A 62 -3.61 2.14 12.54
C VAL A 62 -2.16 2.17 12.07
N ASP A 63 -1.20 2.46 12.95
CA ASP A 63 0.24 2.43 12.59
C ASP A 63 0.66 1.06 12.04
N GLY A 64 0.09 -0.03 12.58
CA GLY A 64 0.35 -1.38 12.09
C GLY A 64 -0.23 -1.62 10.69
N VAL A 65 -1.36 -1.01 10.38
CA VAL A 65 -1.97 -1.05 9.05
C VAL A 65 -1.12 -0.30 8.04
N GLU A 66 -0.67 0.91 8.39
CA GLU A 66 0.20 1.73 7.53
C GLU A 66 1.52 1.00 7.24
N GLN A 67 2.13 0.38 8.25
CA GLN A 67 3.34 -0.43 8.07
C GLN A 67 3.11 -1.60 7.11
N ILE A 68 2.01 -2.33 7.25
CA ILE A 68 1.68 -3.46 6.36
C ILE A 68 1.44 -2.97 4.92
N GLN A 69 0.73 -1.86 4.74
CA GLN A 69 0.49 -1.28 3.41
C GLN A 69 1.80 -0.82 2.75
N PHE A 70 2.70 -0.25 3.54
CA PHE A 70 4.05 0.11 3.10
C PHE A 70 4.85 -1.13 2.67
N ASP A 71 4.84 -2.19 3.47
CA ASP A 71 5.51 -3.45 3.13
C ASP A 71 4.96 -4.08 1.84
N ILE A 72 3.64 -4.09 1.65
CA ILE A 72 2.99 -4.54 0.40
C ILE A 72 3.47 -3.70 -0.80
N THR A 73 3.61 -2.39 -0.61
CA THR A 73 4.12 -1.50 -1.67
C THR A 73 5.57 -1.80 -2.01
N ARG A 74 6.42 -2.07 -1.02
CA ARG A 74 7.80 -2.50 -1.26
C ARG A 74 7.88 -3.85 -1.97
N ILE A 75 7.01 -4.80 -1.62
CA ILE A 75 6.92 -6.10 -2.32
C ILE A 75 6.62 -5.86 -3.81
N LYS A 76 5.63 -5.01 -4.12
CA LYS A 76 5.30 -4.64 -5.51
C LYS A 76 6.49 -4.05 -6.26
N GLN A 77 7.24 -3.15 -5.62
CA GLN A 77 8.42 -2.56 -6.21
C GLN A 77 9.51 -3.60 -6.49
N LYS A 78 9.82 -4.44 -5.51
CA LYS A 78 10.81 -5.53 -5.67
C LYS A 78 10.41 -6.55 -6.73
N MET A 79 9.12 -6.86 -6.87
CA MET A 79 8.62 -7.70 -7.96
C MET A 79 8.87 -7.09 -9.34
N LYS A 80 8.80 -5.77 -9.49
CA LYS A 80 9.13 -5.07 -10.75
C LYS A 80 10.64 -5.12 -11.02
N GLU A 81 11.47 -4.91 -10.01
CA GLU A 81 12.92 -5.06 -10.11
C GLU A 81 13.30 -6.47 -10.58
N LEU A 82 12.72 -7.49 -9.94
CA LEU A 82 12.91 -8.89 -10.34
C LEU A 82 12.47 -9.16 -11.78
N ALA A 83 11.33 -8.61 -12.21
CA ALA A 83 10.87 -8.75 -13.60
C ALA A 83 11.86 -8.15 -14.61
N SER A 84 12.51 -7.02 -14.26
CA SER A 84 13.55 -6.42 -15.09
C SER A 84 14.81 -7.29 -15.17
N LEU A 85 15.21 -7.94 -14.07
CA LEU A 85 16.32 -8.88 -14.05
C LEU A 85 16.02 -10.12 -14.90
N HIS A 86 14.80 -10.67 -14.78
CA HIS A 86 14.34 -11.78 -15.61
C HIS A 86 14.41 -11.45 -17.10
N ASP A 87 13.96 -10.27 -17.51
CA ASP A 87 13.97 -9.87 -18.92
C ASP A 87 15.39 -9.62 -19.45
N LYS A 88 16.24 -8.94 -18.65
CA LYS A 88 17.67 -8.75 -18.95
C LYS A 88 18.37 -10.09 -19.19
N TYR A 89 18.16 -11.04 -18.28
CA TYR A 89 18.80 -12.35 -18.33
C TYR A 89 18.33 -13.17 -19.55
N LEU A 90 17.03 -13.14 -19.85
CA LEU A 90 16.47 -13.91 -20.94
C LEU A 90 16.83 -13.38 -22.34
N ASN A 91 17.00 -12.06 -22.49
CA ASN A 91 17.28 -11.43 -23.79
C ASN A 91 18.78 -11.30 -24.10
N ARG A 92 19.67 -11.78 -23.22
CA ARG A 92 21.13 -11.66 -23.39
C ARG A 92 21.67 -12.59 -24.50
N PRO A 93 22.53 -12.10 -25.41
CA PRO A 93 23.33 -12.93 -26.31
C PRO A 93 24.36 -13.78 -25.54
N THR A 94 24.50 -15.05 -25.89
CA THR A 94 25.07 -16.17 -25.07
C THR A 94 26.59 -16.18 -24.86
N LEU A 95 27.25 -15.08 -24.49
CA LEU A 95 28.74 -15.02 -24.52
C LEU A 95 29.44 -14.37 -23.31
N ASP A 96 28.77 -14.17 -22.18
CA ASP A 96 29.40 -13.58 -20.99
C ASP A 96 28.93 -14.30 -19.72
N ASP A 97 29.84 -14.40 -18.73
CA ASP A 97 29.73 -15.24 -17.54
C ASP A 97 28.51 -14.82 -16.71
N SER A 98 27.55 -15.73 -16.50
CA SER A 98 26.18 -15.43 -16.10
C SER A 98 25.91 -15.51 -14.59
N SER A 99 26.95 -15.74 -13.79
CA SER A 99 26.83 -16.04 -12.36
C SER A 99 26.33 -14.86 -11.54
N GLU A 100 26.72 -13.63 -11.87
CA GLU A 100 26.31 -12.43 -11.13
C GLU A 100 24.81 -12.12 -11.27
N GLU A 101 24.27 -12.20 -12.49
CA GLU A 101 22.83 -11.95 -12.70
C GLU A 101 21.94 -13.06 -12.16
N GLU A 102 22.37 -14.32 -12.27
CA GLU A 102 21.67 -15.45 -11.64
C GLU A 102 21.61 -15.27 -10.12
N HIS A 103 22.75 -14.90 -9.53
CA HIS A 103 22.82 -14.63 -8.10
C HIS A 103 21.93 -13.45 -7.69
N ALA A 104 21.89 -12.38 -8.48
CA ALA A 104 21.02 -11.23 -8.23
C ALA A 104 19.52 -11.60 -8.29
N ILE A 105 19.13 -12.47 -9.25
CA ILE A 105 17.77 -13.01 -9.35
C ILE A 105 17.43 -13.85 -8.12
N GLU A 106 18.34 -14.72 -7.68
CA GLU A 106 18.15 -15.57 -6.51
C GLU A 106 17.99 -14.74 -5.23
N ILE A 107 18.90 -13.80 -4.97
CA ILE A 107 18.83 -12.89 -3.81
C ILE A 107 17.49 -12.15 -3.81
N THR A 108 17.13 -11.52 -4.93
CA THR A 108 15.89 -10.72 -5.02
C THR A 108 14.65 -11.59 -4.81
N THR A 109 14.66 -12.83 -5.32
CA THR A 109 13.58 -13.81 -5.13
C THR A 109 13.43 -14.22 -3.66
N GLN A 110 14.55 -14.49 -2.98
CA GLN A 110 14.57 -14.82 -1.56
C GLN A 110 14.12 -13.63 -0.71
N GLU A 111 14.58 -12.42 -1.02
CA GLU A 111 14.14 -11.18 -0.35
C GLU A 111 12.63 -11.00 -0.42
N ILE A 112 12.04 -11.10 -1.62
CA ILE A 112 10.59 -10.99 -1.81
C ILE A 112 9.85 -12.04 -0.98
N THR A 113 10.34 -13.29 -0.98
CA THR A 113 9.75 -14.39 -0.19
C THR A 113 9.77 -14.08 1.30
N GLN A 114 10.89 -13.57 1.82
CA GLN A 114 11.00 -13.15 3.21
C GLN A 114 10.05 -11.98 3.53
N MET A 115 9.90 -11.02 2.62
CA MET A 115 8.97 -9.90 2.78
C MET A 115 7.51 -10.38 2.89
N PHE A 116 7.09 -11.34 2.05
CA PHE A 116 5.77 -11.97 2.18
C PHE A 116 5.55 -12.59 3.56
N HIS A 117 6.53 -13.35 4.07
CA HIS A 117 6.43 -13.95 5.40
C HIS A 117 6.38 -12.91 6.54
N ARG A 118 7.17 -11.84 6.44
CA ARG A 118 7.13 -10.73 7.42
C ARG A 118 5.77 -10.04 7.41
N CYS A 119 5.25 -9.73 6.22
CA CYS A 119 3.94 -9.10 6.06
C CYS A 119 2.81 -10.00 6.58
N GLN A 120 2.85 -11.30 6.31
CA GLN A 120 1.89 -12.27 6.85
C GLN A 120 1.88 -12.29 8.39
N ARG A 121 3.06 -12.31 9.04
CA ARG A 121 3.16 -12.26 10.51
C ARG A 121 2.65 -10.94 11.07
N ALA A 122 2.90 -9.83 10.38
CA ALA A 122 2.38 -8.52 10.77
C ALA A 122 0.84 -8.48 10.70
N VAL A 123 0.24 -9.03 9.65
CA VAL A 123 -1.23 -9.17 9.52
C VAL A 123 -1.81 -10.04 10.65
N GLN A 124 -1.18 -11.18 10.96
CA GLN A 124 -1.61 -12.05 12.06
C GLN A 124 -1.50 -11.36 13.44
N THR A 125 -0.44 -10.58 13.63
CA THR A 125 -0.22 -9.80 14.86
C THR A 125 -1.23 -8.66 14.98
N LEU A 126 -1.59 -8.02 13.87
CA LEU A 126 -2.65 -7.03 13.82
C LEU A 126 -4.01 -7.65 14.18
N GLN A 127 -4.27 -8.87 13.69
CA GLN A 127 -5.48 -9.64 14.01
C GLN A 127 -5.59 -10.02 15.49
N SER A 128 -4.54 -9.92 16.32
CA SER A 128 -4.67 -10.21 17.76
C SER A 128 -5.05 -8.97 18.60
N ARG A 129 -5.04 -7.76 18.00
CA ARG A 129 -5.24 -6.47 18.69
C ARG A 129 -6.70 -6.06 18.96
N TRP A 130 -7.69 -6.82 18.48
CA TRP A 130 -9.12 -6.51 18.70
C TRP A 130 -9.54 -6.56 20.18
N ARG A 131 -8.83 -7.31 21.03
CA ARG A 131 -9.17 -7.47 22.46
C ARG A 131 -9.14 -6.16 23.27
N SER A 132 -8.51 -5.12 22.73
CA SER A 132 -8.39 -3.81 23.37
C SER A 132 -9.28 -2.74 22.69
N CYS A 133 -10.19 -3.15 21.80
CA CYS A 133 -11.01 -2.27 20.98
C CYS A 133 -12.48 -2.28 21.42
N THR A 134 -13.21 -1.21 21.10
CA THR A 134 -14.68 -1.20 21.14
C THR A 134 -15.27 -2.15 20.09
N GLU A 135 -16.54 -2.55 20.21
CA GLU A 135 -17.19 -3.46 19.25
C GLU A 135 -17.18 -2.88 17.82
N GLN A 136 -17.37 -1.57 17.68
CA GLN A 136 -17.30 -0.88 16.38
C GLN A 136 -15.89 -0.92 15.80
N GLU A 137 -14.87 -0.62 16.61
CA GLU A 137 -13.47 -0.69 16.18
C GLU A 137 -13.05 -2.11 15.81
N GLU A 138 -13.54 -3.13 16.53
CA GLU A 138 -13.29 -4.53 16.19
C GLU A 138 -13.85 -4.87 14.80
N ARG A 139 -15.09 -4.46 14.48
CA ARG A 139 -15.68 -4.67 13.16
C ARG A 139 -14.85 -4.01 12.06
N VAL A 140 -14.41 -2.78 12.28
CA VAL A 140 -13.52 -2.05 11.35
C VAL A 140 -12.20 -2.79 11.19
N LEU A 141 -11.56 -3.19 12.30
CA LEU A 141 -10.28 -3.89 12.29
C LEU A 141 -10.37 -5.23 11.54
N ARG A 142 -11.45 -5.99 11.73
CA ARG A 142 -11.69 -7.24 10.98
C ARG A 142 -11.74 -7.00 9.47
N ASN A 143 -12.49 -5.99 9.03
CA ASN A 143 -12.58 -5.62 7.61
C ASN A 143 -11.21 -5.19 7.05
N VAL A 144 -10.45 -4.41 7.81
CA VAL A 144 -9.11 -3.97 7.44
C VAL A 144 -8.15 -5.16 7.32
N VAL A 145 -8.13 -6.06 8.31
CA VAL A 145 -7.31 -7.28 8.27
C VAL A 145 -7.66 -8.15 7.06
N SER A 146 -8.96 -8.35 6.78
CA SER A 146 -9.41 -9.08 5.58
C SER A 146 -8.94 -8.41 4.29
N SER A 147 -9.04 -7.09 4.18
CA SER A 147 -8.57 -6.35 3.01
C SER A 147 -7.06 -6.44 2.82
N LEU A 148 -6.28 -6.37 3.90
CA LEU A 148 -4.82 -6.51 3.85
C LEU A 148 -4.40 -7.92 3.47
N ALA A 149 -5.05 -8.93 4.05
CA ALA A 149 -4.81 -10.34 3.73
C ALA A 149 -5.11 -10.62 2.25
N GLN A 150 -6.24 -10.12 1.73
CA GLN A 150 -6.59 -10.26 0.32
C GLN A 150 -5.53 -9.58 -0.58
N SER A 151 -5.17 -8.33 -0.28
CA SER A 151 -4.13 -7.63 -1.05
C SER A 151 -2.80 -8.38 -1.04
N LEU A 152 -2.39 -8.96 0.09
CA LEU A 152 -1.16 -9.73 0.21
C LEU A 152 -1.23 -11.04 -0.59
N GLN A 153 -2.38 -11.73 -0.55
CA GLN A 153 -2.63 -12.95 -1.32
C GLN A 153 -2.60 -12.68 -2.83
N ASP A 154 -3.19 -11.58 -3.28
CA ASP A 154 -3.15 -11.17 -4.69
C ASP A 154 -1.71 -10.94 -5.15
N GLN A 155 -0.89 -10.24 -4.36
CA GLN A 155 0.54 -10.05 -4.66
C GLN A 155 1.31 -11.38 -4.67
N SER A 156 1.07 -12.27 -3.71
CA SER A 156 1.70 -13.59 -3.66
C SER A 156 1.35 -14.44 -4.88
N THR A 157 0.10 -14.35 -5.34
CA THR A 157 -0.38 -15.09 -6.52
C THR A 157 0.26 -14.54 -7.79
N GLN A 158 0.31 -13.22 -7.95
CA GLN A 158 1.01 -12.57 -9.07
C GLN A 158 2.50 -12.93 -9.08
N PHE A 159 3.17 -12.96 -7.92
CA PHE A 159 4.56 -13.36 -7.81
C PHE A 159 4.79 -14.81 -8.25
N ARG A 160 3.98 -15.75 -7.76
CA ARG A 160 4.07 -17.17 -8.16
C ARG A 160 3.85 -17.34 -9.66
N HIS A 161 2.88 -16.65 -10.25
CA HIS A 161 2.65 -16.70 -11.69
C HIS A 161 3.82 -16.11 -12.50
N ALA A 162 4.38 -14.97 -12.07
CA ALA A 162 5.54 -14.37 -12.73
C ALA A 162 6.77 -15.30 -12.70
N GLN A 163 7.03 -15.95 -11.55
CA GLN A 163 8.09 -16.95 -11.40
C GLN A 163 7.87 -18.17 -12.28
N SER A 164 6.66 -18.76 -12.27
CA SER A 164 6.34 -19.90 -13.14
C SER A 164 6.50 -19.55 -14.62
N SER A 165 6.06 -18.37 -15.04
CA SER A 165 6.22 -17.88 -16.41
C SER A 165 7.69 -17.72 -16.79
N TYR A 166 8.52 -17.17 -15.91
CA TYR A 166 9.96 -17.01 -16.12
C TYR A 166 10.64 -18.37 -16.30
N LEU A 167 10.42 -19.31 -15.37
CA LEU A 167 11.01 -20.66 -15.44
C LEU A 167 10.60 -21.40 -16.72
N LYS A 168 9.34 -21.26 -17.16
CA LYS A 168 8.88 -21.83 -18.43
C LYS A 168 9.62 -21.24 -19.63
N ARG A 169 9.82 -19.92 -19.68
CA ARG A 169 10.58 -19.25 -20.75
C ARG A 169 12.05 -19.71 -20.77
N MET A 170 12.65 -19.85 -19.59
CA MET A 170 14.01 -20.37 -19.43
C MET A 170 14.15 -21.79 -19.97
N LYS A 171 13.26 -22.70 -19.57
CA LYS A 171 13.25 -24.08 -20.05
C LYS A 171 13.09 -24.17 -21.58
N ASN A 172 12.15 -23.41 -22.14
CA ASN A 172 11.92 -23.38 -23.59
C ASN A 172 13.15 -22.85 -24.36
N ARG A 173 13.89 -21.89 -23.79
CA ARG A 173 15.14 -21.38 -24.39
C ARG A 173 16.21 -22.46 -24.43
N GLU A 174 16.39 -23.20 -23.34
CA GLU A 174 17.35 -24.29 -23.21
C GLU A 174 17.04 -25.46 -24.16
N GLU A 175 15.77 -25.87 -24.23
CA GLU A 175 15.30 -26.91 -25.17
C GLU A 175 15.59 -26.51 -26.62
N ARG A 176 15.31 -25.27 -27.01
CA ARG A 176 15.59 -24.77 -28.36
C ARG A 176 17.09 -24.71 -28.66
N SER A 177 17.93 -24.33 -27.70
CA SER A 177 19.38 -24.38 -27.89
C SER A 177 19.89 -25.81 -28.05
N LYS A 178 19.40 -26.76 -27.24
CA LYS A 178 19.77 -28.18 -27.35
C LYS A 178 19.44 -28.74 -28.73
N HIS A 179 18.24 -28.48 -29.25
CA HIS A 179 17.88 -28.86 -30.63
C HIS A 179 18.84 -28.28 -31.67
N PHE A 180 19.31 -27.04 -31.51
CA PHE A 180 20.23 -26.43 -32.48
C PHE A 180 21.64 -27.06 -32.43
N PHE A 181 22.15 -27.40 -31.25
CA PHE A 181 23.50 -27.95 -31.07
C PHE A 181 23.58 -29.48 -31.21
N ASP A 182 22.56 -30.24 -30.79
CA ASP A 182 22.52 -31.70 -30.93
C ASP A 182 22.19 -32.16 -32.36
N THR A 183 21.58 -31.31 -33.19
CA THR A 183 21.33 -31.61 -34.62
C THR A 183 22.57 -31.32 -35.50
N SER A 184 23.78 -31.28 -34.91
CA SER A 184 25.02 -31.24 -35.70
C SER A 184 25.09 -32.50 -36.57
N VAL A 185 24.74 -32.29 -37.84
CA VAL A 185 24.84 -33.21 -38.97
C VAL A 185 26.14 -34.03 -38.85
N PRO A 186 26.12 -35.37 -38.96
CA PRO A 186 27.34 -36.13 -39.14
C PRO A 186 28.05 -35.53 -40.35
N LEU A 187 29.26 -34.99 -40.18
CA LEU A 187 30.13 -34.71 -41.32
C LEU A 187 30.16 -36.01 -42.11
N MET A 188 29.51 -36.02 -43.26
CA MET A 188 29.72 -37.10 -44.20
C MET A 188 31.19 -37.02 -44.58
N ASP A 189 31.92 -38.02 -44.12
CA ASP A 189 33.23 -38.39 -44.62
C ASP A 189 33.02 -38.68 -46.10
N ASP A 190 33.21 -37.67 -46.95
CA ASP A 190 33.31 -37.83 -48.40
C ASP A 190 34.60 -38.61 -48.65
N GLY A 191 34.51 -39.92 -48.49
CA GLY A 191 35.52 -40.86 -48.93
C GLY A 191 35.43 -41.03 -50.43
N GLU A 192 36.44 -40.52 -51.13
CA GLU A 192 37.10 -41.14 -52.29
C GLU A 192 38.56 -40.67 -52.40
#